data_AF-A0AAQ4FN73-F1
#
_entry.id   AF-A0AAQ4FN73-F1
#
_cell.length_a   1.000
_cell.length_b   1.000
_cell.length_c   1.000
_cell.angle_alpha   90.00
_cell.angle_beta   90.00
_cell.angle_gamma   90.00
#
_symmetry.space_group_name_H-M   'P 1'
#
loop_
_entity.id
_entity.type
_entity.pdbx_description
1 polymer ?
#
loop_
_entity_poly.entity_id
_entity_poly.type
_entity_poly.pdbx_seq_one_letter_code
_entity_poly.pdbx_strand_id
1 'polypeptide(L)'
;MDVYVLNQTRLWLYSWLPQSCSSRFVVRVAYGIWDHEALGLVADHGVMTQAIVANQYIDGKIIDGAVKIRGPPQTFTENGLVMDNVEEEVVAVIFATGFSTGLPFPTDAVPRDGERLLL
;
A
#
# COMPACT_ATOMS: atom_id res chain seq x y z
N MET A 1 11.38 5.55 -10.71
CA MET A 1 11.21 5.98 -9.30
C MET A 1 12.36 5.50 -8.44
N ASP A 2 12.63 4.19 -8.38
CA ASP A 2 13.66 3.58 -7.52
C ASP A 2 15.05 4.26 -7.64
N VAL A 3 15.67 4.23 -8.82
CA VAL A 3 17.01 4.84 -9.04
C VAL A 3 17.08 6.34 -8.72
N TYR A 4 15.95 7.06 -8.85
CA TYR A 4 15.90 8.48 -8.53
C TYR A 4 15.71 8.73 -7.03
N VAL A 5 14.89 7.94 -6.34
CA VAL A 5 14.54 8.15 -4.93
C VAL A 5 15.55 7.49 -3.98
N LEU A 6 16.05 6.31 -4.34
CA LEU A 6 16.90 5.43 -3.52
C LEU A 6 18.36 5.42 -4.00
N ASN A 7 18.92 6.58 -4.35
CA ASN A 7 20.35 6.70 -4.62
C ASN A 7 21.13 6.96 -3.32
N GLN A 8 22.41 6.58 -3.29
CA GLN A 8 23.25 6.66 -2.08
C GLN A 8 23.35 8.09 -1.52
N THR A 9 23.41 9.10 -2.38
CA THR A 9 23.50 10.50 -1.96
C THR A 9 22.22 11.00 -1.30
N ARG A 10 21.05 10.61 -1.80
CA ARG A 10 19.75 10.94 -1.19
C ARG A 10 19.48 10.13 0.06
N LEU A 11 19.85 8.85 0.10
CA LEU A 11 19.73 8.05 1.32
C LEU A 11 20.60 8.63 2.44
N TRP A 12 21.82 9.05 2.12
CA TRP A 12 22.67 9.79 3.04
C TRP A 12 22.03 11.11 3.49
N LEU A 13 21.46 11.88 2.57
CA LEU A 13 20.73 13.11 2.92
C LEU A 13 19.53 12.81 3.85
N TYR A 14 18.68 11.86 3.50
CA TYR A 14 17.50 11.47 4.28
C TYR A 14 17.86 10.97 5.68
N SER A 15 19.04 10.38 5.85
CA SER A 15 19.51 9.96 7.18
C SER A 15 19.65 11.12 8.17
N TRP A 16 19.80 12.36 7.67
CA TRP A 16 19.93 13.57 8.50
C TRP A 16 18.61 14.33 8.68
N LEU A 17 17.59 14.03 7.88
CA LEU A 17 16.30 14.69 7.96
C LEU A 17 15.38 13.96 8.95
N PRO A 18 14.57 14.70 9.74
CA PRO A 18 13.47 14.10 10.48
C PRO A 18 12.51 13.37 9.54
N GLN A 19 11.96 12.25 10.01
CA GLN A 19 11.07 11.39 9.22
C GLN A 19 9.82 12.11 8.69
N SER A 20 9.37 13.16 9.39
CA SER A 20 8.27 14.00 8.94
C SER A 20 8.59 14.79 7.65
N CYS A 21 9.83 15.27 7.50
CA CYS A 21 10.27 15.99 6.31
C CYS A 21 10.42 15.06 5.10
N SER A 22 11.04 13.89 5.28
CA SER A 22 11.16 12.88 4.22
C SER A 22 9.78 12.37 3.78
N SER A 23 8.89 12.08 4.73
CA SER A 23 7.50 11.68 4.43
C SER A 23 6.75 12.76 3.65
N ARG A 24 6.82 14.03 4.06
CA ARG A 24 6.19 15.14 3.32
C ARG A 24 6.74 15.30 1.91
N PHE A 25 8.05 15.09 1.73
CA PHE A 25 8.66 15.16 0.42
C PHE A 25 8.12 14.06 -0.51
N VAL A 26 8.05 12.81 -0.04
CA VAL A 26 7.52 11.70 -0.85
C VAL A 26 6.04 11.88 -1.14
N VAL A 27 5.23 12.30 -0.16
CA VAL A 27 3.82 12.69 -0.38
C VAL A 27 3.73 13.71 -1.52
N ARG A 28 4.53 14.78 -1.45
CA ARG A 28 4.50 15.85 -2.45
C ARG A 28 4.90 15.37 -3.85
N VAL A 29 5.86 14.45 -3.95
CA VAL A 29 6.25 13.84 -5.23
C VAL A 29 5.11 12.98 -5.78
N ALA A 30 4.42 12.20 -4.94
CA ALA A 30 3.28 11.39 -5.36
C ALA A 30 2.12 12.27 -5.86
N TYR A 31 1.72 13.28 -5.08
CA TYR A 31 0.69 14.26 -5.47
C TYR A 31 1.06 15.07 -6.72
N GLY A 32 2.34 15.20 -7.05
CA GLY A 32 2.79 15.91 -8.24
C GLY A 32 2.45 15.18 -9.55
N ILE A 33 2.17 13.88 -9.50
CA ILE A 33 1.80 13.08 -10.68
C ILE A 33 0.29 13.12 -10.88
N TRP A 34 -0.49 12.95 -9.81
CA TRP A 34 -1.95 12.95 -9.83
C TRP A 34 -2.52 13.53 -8.54
N ASP A 35 -3.70 14.13 -8.63
CA ASP A 35 -4.46 14.57 -7.47
C ASP A 35 -5.11 13.35 -6.77
N HIS A 36 -4.47 12.88 -5.70
CA HIS A 36 -4.94 11.70 -4.96
C HIS A 36 -6.23 12.00 -4.18
N GLU A 37 -6.54 13.26 -3.90
CA GLU A 37 -7.79 13.65 -3.24
C GLU A 37 -8.96 13.52 -4.21
N ALA A 38 -8.80 14.01 -5.44
CA ALA A 38 -9.79 13.87 -6.50
C ALA A 38 -10.07 12.40 -6.88
N LEU A 39 -9.07 11.53 -6.74
CA LEU A 39 -9.20 10.09 -7.01
C LEU A 39 -9.66 9.28 -5.80
N GLY A 40 -9.79 9.87 -4.60
CA GLY A 40 -10.14 9.13 -3.38
C GLY A 40 -9.05 8.16 -2.90
N LEU A 41 -7.78 8.43 -3.23
CA LEU A 41 -6.60 7.62 -2.88
C LEU A 41 -5.80 8.19 -1.70
N VAL A 42 -6.39 9.11 -0.94
CA VAL A 42 -5.73 9.72 0.23
C VAL A 42 -5.56 8.66 1.31
N ALA A 43 -4.32 8.47 1.76
CA ALA A 43 -4.03 7.54 2.84
C ALA A 43 -4.24 8.20 4.21
N ASP A 44 -4.88 7.48 5.12
CA ASP A 44 -5.03 7.88 6.54
C ASP A 44 -3.73 7.67 7.36
N HIS A 45 -2.73 7.00 6.76
CA HIS A 45 -1.45 6.70 7.38
C HIS A 45 -0.29 7.48 6.74
N GLY A 46 0.85 7.52 7.43
CA GLY A 46 2.07 8.13 6.89
C GLY A 46 2.60 7.36 5.68
N VAL A 47 3.17 8.06 4.69
CA VAL A 47 3.66 7.40 3.45
C VAL A 47 4.84 6.45 3.71
N MET A 48 5.58 6.65 4.81
CA MET A 48 6.70 5.78 5.19
C MET A 48 6.32 4.67 6.17
N THR A 49 5.06 4.58 6.60
CA THR A 49 4.60 3.50 7.51
C THR A 49 4.16 2.25 6.78
N GLN A 50 3.92 2.36 5.47
CA GLN A 50 3.47 1.27 4.62
C GLN A 50 4.21 1.30 3.28
N ALA A 51 4.38 0.13 2.66
CA ALA A 51 4.95 0.03 1.33
C ALA A 51 4.10 0.80 0.30
N ILE A 52 4.77 1.56 -0.56
CA ILE A 52 4.12 2.33 -1.61
C ILE A 52 3.65 1.39 -2.72
N VAL A 53 2.42 1.57 -3.18
CA VAL A 53 1.89 0.87 -4.35
C VAL A 53 2.42 1.54 -5.61
N ALA A 54 3.30 0.85 -6.34
CA ALA A 54 3.79 1.31 -7.63
C ALA A 54 2.93 0.74 -8.76
N ASN A 55 1.94 1.51 -9.23
CA ASN A 55 1.09 1.14 -10.37
C ASN A 55 0.92 2.33 -11.31
N GLN A 56 1.30 2.17 -12.58
CA GLN A 56 1.22 3.26 -13.58
C GLN A 56 -0.11 3.30 -14.35
N TYR A 57 -0.96 2.27 -14.21
CA TYR A 57 -2.18 2.12 -15.00
C TYR A 57 -3.45 2.38 -14.19
N ILE A 58 -3.37 2.32 -12.85
CA ILE A 58 -4.55 2.39 -12.00
C ILE A 58 -5.28 3.73 -12.13
N ASP A 59 -4.54 4.83 -12.28
CA ASP A 59 -5.11 6.18 -12.38
C ASP A 59 -6.01 6.30 -13.63
N GLY A 60 -5.52 5.83 -14.77
CA GLY A 60 -6.32 5.82 -16.01
C GLY A 60 -7.55 4.92 -15.93
N LYS A 61 -7.49 3.83 -15.16
CA LYS A 61 -8.62 2.93 -14.94
C LYS A 61 -9.66 3.50 -13.98
N ILE A 62 -9.23 4.31 -13.02
CA ILE A 62 -10.15 5.06 -12.15
C ILE A 62 -10.88 6.14 -12.97
N ILE A 63 -10.15 6.88 -13.80
CA ILE A 63 -10.73 7.96 -14.63
C ILE A 63 -11.73 7.42 -15.66
N ASP A 64 -11.43 6.28 -16.29
CA ASP A 64 -12.33 5.61 -17.26
C ASP A 64 -13.52 4.91 -16.59
N GLY A 65 -13.58 4.89 -15.25
CA GLY A 65 -14.65 4.25 -14.49
C GLY A 65 -14.59 2.72 -14.46
N ALA A 66 -13.55 2.12 -15.03
CA ALA A 66 -13.32 0.68 -14.99
C ALA A 66 -12.96 0.18 -13.58
N VAL A 67 -12.38 1.05 -12.74
CA VAL A 67 -12.05 0.78 -11.34
C VAL A 67 -12.70 1.84 -10.47
N LYS A 68 -13.43 1.41 -9.44
CA LYS A 68 -14.00 2.29 -8.43
C LYS A 68 -13.36 2.02 -7.09
N ILE A 69 -12.84 3.06 -6.45
CA ILE A 69 -12.29 2.97 -5.10
C ILE A 69 -13.44 3.02 -4.10
N ARG A 70 -13.40 2.13 -3.12
CA ARG A 70 -14.41 1.95 -2.07
C ARG A 70 -13.74 1.79 -0.71
N GLY A 71 -14.50 2.08 0.35
CA GLY A 71 -14.11 1.77 1.71
C GLY A 71 -14.01 0.25 1.96
N PRO A 72 -13.60 -0.15 3.16
CA PRO A 72 -13.53 -1.56 3.54
C PRO A 72 -14.92 -2.22 3.46
N PRO A 73 -15.00 -3.49 3.02
CA PRO A 73 -16.26 -4.22 2.99
C PRO A 73 -16.78 -4.43 4.42
N GLN A 74 -18.05 -4.11 4.67
CA GLN A 74 -18.67 -4.23 5.99
C GLN A 74 -19.29 -5.62 6.19
N THR A 75 -20.03 -6.12 5.20
CA THR A 75 -20.75 -7.39 5.30
C THR A 75 -20.95 -7.99 3.90
N PHE A 76 -20.78 -9.31 3.79
CA PHE A 76 -21.09 -10.06 2.58
C PHE A 76 -22.56 -10.48 2.60
N THR A 77 -23.24 -10.32 1.48
CA THR A 77 -24.61 -10.80 1.26
C THR A 77 -24.59 -11.99 0.31
N GLU A 78 -25.74 -12.60 0.03
CA GLU A 78 -25.79 -13.79 -0.84
C GLU A 78 -25.28 -13.52 -2.25
N ASN A 79 -25.53 -12.31 -2.78
CA ASN A 79 -25.21 -11.94 -4.17
C ASN A 79 -24.20 -10.79 -4.26
N GLY A 80 -23.65 -10.33 -3.14
CA GLY A 80 -22.90 -9.09 -3.14
C GLY A 80 -22.21 -8.77 -1.83
N LEU A 81 -21.93 -7.49 -1.66
CA LEU A 81 -21.26 -6.98 -0.47
C LEU A 81 -21.64 -5.53 -0.21
N VAL A 82 -21.66 -5.17 1.08
CA VAL A 82 -22.00 -3.83 1.55
C VAL A 82 -20.72 -3.03 1.76
N MET A 83 -20.59 -1.90 1.05
CA MET A 83 -19.53 -0.90 1.19
C MET A 83 -20.17 0.47 1.34
N ASP A 84 -19.66 1.31 2.26
CA ASP A 84 -20.15 2.67 2.47
C ASP A 84 -21.68 2.76 2.73
N ASN A 85 -22.25 1.75 3.40
CA ASN A 85 -23.70 1.57 3.62
C ASN A 85 -24.53 1.37 2.33
N VAL A 86 -23.90 0.99 1.22
CA VAL A 86 -24.54 0.66 -0.05
C VAL A 86 -24.23 -0.79 -0.40
N GLU A 87 -25.26 -1.54 -0.79
CA GLU A 87 -25.09 -2.90 -1.30
C GLU A 87 -24.78 -2.87 -2.80
N GLU A 88 -23.71 -3.55 -3.19
CA GLU A 88 -23.34 -3.77 -4.59
C GLU A 88 -23.31 -5.27 -4.90
N GLU A 89 -23.91 -5.65 -6.03
CA GLU A 89 -23.89 -7.03 -6.52
C GLU A 89 -22.51 -7.35 -7.12
N VAL A 90 -21.93 -8.49 -6.72
CA VAL A 90 -20.56 -8.85 -7.11
C VAL A 90 -20.49 -10.33 -7.44
N VAL A 91 -19.88 -10.65 -8.58
CA VAL A 91 -19.75 -12.04 -9.07
C VAL A 91 -18.57 -12.77 -8.42
N ALA A 92 -17.51 -12.04 -8.09
CA ALA A 92 -16.29 -12.63 -7.51
C ALA A 92 -15.59 -11.65 -6.56
N VAL A 93 -15.04 -12.20 -5.49
CA VAL A 93 -14.25 -11.46 -4.49
C VAL A 93 -12.83 -12.02 -4.49
N ILE A 94 -11.84 -11.14 -4.66
CA ILE A 94 -10.41 -11.50 -4.67
C ILE A 94 -9.74 -10.88 -3.45
N PHE A 95 -9.21 -11.70 -2.55
CA PHE A 95 -8.49 -11.24 -1.37
C PHE A 95 -7.02 -10.99 -1.69
N ALA A 96 -6.66 -9.71 -1.86
CA ALA A 96 -5.29 -9.25 -1.99
C ALA A 96 -4.69 -8.79 -0.65
N THR A 97 -4.94 -9.54 0.43
CA THR A 97 -4.58 -9.19 1.83
C THR A 97 -3.14 -9.52 2.21
N GLY A 98 -2.32 -9.96 1.24
CA GLY A 98 -0.92 -10.33 1.44
C GLY A 98 -0.74 -11.77 1.91
N PHE A 99 0.46 -12.07 2.41
CA PHE A 99 0.87 -13.41 2.82
C PHE A 99 1.42 -13.38 4.25
N SER A 100 1.20 -14.48 4.98
CA SER A 100 1.93 -14.74 6.22
C SER A 100 3.07 -15.73 5.95
N THR A 101 4.22 -15.51 6.57
CA THR A 101 5.35 -16.44 6.51
C THR A 101 5.37 -17.29 7.78
N GLY A 102 5.59 -18.59 7.61
CA GLY A 102 5.71 -19.55 8.69
C GLY A 102 6.74 -20.61 8.33
N LEU A 103 7.47 -21.09 9.32
CA LEU A 103 8.38 -22.21 9.13
C LEU A 103 7.59 -23.51 9.27
N PRO A 104 7.79 -24.50 8.38
CA PRO A 104 7.10 -25.79 8.47
C PRO A 104 7.67 -26.69 9.57
N PHE A 105 8.69 -26.24 10.31
CA PHE A 105 9.36 -26.96 11.39
C PHE A 105 9.32 -26.15 12.71
N PRO A 106 9.54 -26.80 13.86
CA PRO A 106 9.39 -26.16 15.17
C PRO A 106 10.28 -24.92 15.31
N THR A 107 9.68 -23.82 15.80
CA THR A 107 10.35 -22.53 16.02
C THR A 107 11.57 -22.64 16.93
N ASP A 108 11.62 -23.68 17.77
CA ASP A 108 12.72 -23.98 18.70
C ASP A 108 14.05 -24.24 17.98
N ALA A 109 14.01 -24.59 16.69
CA ALA A 109 15.19 -24.78 15.84
C ALA A 109 15.76 -23.45 15.29
N VAL A 110 15.09 -22.32 15.50
CA VAL A 110 15.52 -21.01 15.02
C VAL A 110 15.80 -20.09 16.22
N PRO A 111 16.92 -19.36 16.23
CA PRO A 111 17.19 -18.38 17.27
C PRO A 111 16.03 -17.37 17.33
N ARG A 112 15.48 -17.17 18.54
CA ARG A 112 14.36 -16.24 18.82
C ARG A 112 14.64 -14.81 18.37
N ASP A 113 15.90 -14.44 18.21
CA ASP A 113 16.36 -13.08 17.93
C ASP A 113 16.69 -12.85 16.46
N GLY A 114 15.85 -13.28 15.52
CA GLY A 114 15.79 -12.70 14.17
C GLY A 114 17.12 -12.53 13.41
N GLU A 115 18.17 -13.30 13.73
CA GLU A 115 19.40 -13.31 12.95
C GLU A 115 19.06 -13.99 11.62
N ARG A 116 18.83 -13.12 10.65
CA ARG A 116 18.51 -13.38 9.24
C ARG A 116 19.09 -14.73 8.79
N LEU A 117 18.19 -15.67 8.50
CA LEU A 117 18.48 -16.70 7.53
C LEU A 117 18.70 -16.00 6.19
N LEU A 118 19.95 -15.67 5.89
CA LEU A 118 20.43 -15.26 4.58
C LEU A 118 20.37 -16.50 3.68
N LEU A 119 19.22 -16.73 3.06
CA LEU A 119 19.11 -17.49 1.82
C LEU A 119 19.05 -16.51 0.65
#